data_AF-A0A512M9D6-F1
#
_entry.id   AF-A0A512M9D6-F1
#
_cell.length_a   1.000
_cell.length_b   1.000
_cell.length_c   1.000
_cell.angle_alpha   90.00
_cell.angle_beta   90.00
_cell.angle_gamma   90.00
#
_symmetry.space_group_name_H-M   'P 1'
#
loop_
_entity.id
_entity.type
_entity.pdbx_description
1 polymer ?
#
loop_
_entity_poly.entity_id
_entity_poly.type
_entity_poly.pdbx_seq_one_letter_code
_entity_poly.pdbx_strand_id
1 'polypeptide(L)'
;MEGFLWLVTQMTLLLTGAAVIFFWLGWRWRAQDARKLETALNTRIDAETSTARSAQEDRDAARMKDHLHLATQTKLESDLLEANDHRRNLERELIRVHDDLKIAKRDADQRAEDATTAKAELVPVQNEVTKLSSELSQAQRDKARLEKEITELRARPVVVETAPVQTTVAPTTETEASEPAPVTKPKRARKTPAEPKPKAPKETKKSSKAVVDAQTTLARLETDLNAKQTLLNAVKQEQEEWQRRVATLREKGKDPAGLGLAQKSLARAESDVSVAANAVAHLQHQQTALRHSLEQAATITQDDDLTQIKGIKAVLKDQLHVFGVRSFQQIAAWSDDDVEAFSELLAFKDRAKRDEWVKQAQELISKAPGQTNS
;
A
#
# COMPACT_ATOMS: atom_id res chain seq x y z
N MET A 1 -60.77 -87.13 -56.64
CA MET A 1 -59.32 -87.00 -56.36
C MET A 1 -58.81 -85.59 -56.65
N GLU A 2 -58.93 -85.09 -57.89
CA GLU A 2 -58.16 -83.94 -58.40
C GLU A 2 -58.25 -82.63 -57.58
N GLY A 3 -59.45 -82.25 -57.11
CA GLY A 3 -59.62 -81.02 -56.32
C GLY A 3 -58.79 -80.96 -55.02
N PHE A 4 -58.42 -82.12 -54.45
CA PHE A 4 -57.55 -82.17 -53.28
C PHE A 4 -56.08 -81.83 -53.63
N LEU A 5 -55.57 -82.30 -54.78
CA LEU A 5 -54.22 -81.94 -55.24
C LEU A 5 -54.12 -80.45 -55.55
N TRP A 6 -55.17 -79.85 -56.13
CA TRP A 6 -55.23 -78.41 -56.36
C TRP A 6 -55.15 -77.60 -55.06
N LEU A 7 -55.92 -78.01 -54.04
CA LEU A 7 -55.88 -77.39 -52.71
C LEU A 7 -54.50 -77.52 -52.04
N VAL A 8 -53.89 -78.70 -52.09
CA VAL A 8 -52.53 -78.93 -51.54
C VAL A 8 -51.49 -78.06 -52.23
N THR A 9 -51.58 -77.90 -53.56
CA THR A 9 -50.65 -77.07 -54.34
C THR A 9 -50.81 -75.57 -54.02
N GLN A 10 -52.03 -75.09 -53.78
CA GLN A 10 -52.26 -73.73 -53.29
C GLN A 10 -51.74 -73.53 -51.86
N MET A 11 -51.91 -74.51 -50.98
CA MET A 11 -51.41 -74.46 -49.60
C MET A 11 -49.88 -74.44 -49.53
N THR A 12 -49.16 -75.21 -50.36
CA THR A 12 -47.68 -75.16 -50.38
C THR A 12 -47.14 -73.86 -50.97
N LEU A 13 -47.82 -73.27 -51.95
CA LEU A 13 -47.49 -71.93 -52.48
C LEU A 13 -47.66 -70.85 -51.41
N LEU A 14 -48.77 -70.89 -50.65
CA LEU A 14 -49.03 -69.96 -49.55
C LEU A 14 -48.05 -70.15 -48.37
N LEU A 15 -47.71 -71.40 -48.00
CA LEU A 15 -46.74 -71.69 -46.95
C LEU A 15 -45.32 -71.24 -47.32
N THR A 16 -44.89 -71.44 -48.56
CA THR A 16 -43.58 -70.96 -49.03
C THR A 16 -43.52 -69.44 -49.12
N GLY A 17 -44.57 -68.79 -49.63
CA GLY A 17 -44.70 -67.33 -49.59
C GLY A 17 -44.65 -66.77 -48.17
N ALA A 18 -45.39 -67.37 -47.24
CA ALA A 18 -45.37 -67.00 -45.82
C ALA A 18 -43.97 -67.19 -45.20
N ALA A 19 -43.29 -68.30 -45.48
CA ALA A 19 -41.93 -68.57 -44.98
C ALA A 19 -40.92 -67.51 -45.46
N VAL A 20 -40.99 -67.10 -46.73
CA VAL A 20 -40.14 -66.01 -47.27
C VAL A 20 -40.46 -64.67 -46.59
N ILE A 21 -41.74 -64.36 -46.35
CA ILE A 21 -42.15 -63.15 -45.63
C ILE A 21 -41.63 -63.17 -44.18
N PHE A 22 -41.80 -64.28 -43.44
CA PHE A 22 -41.28 -64.40 -42.07
C PHE A 22 -39.75 -64.34 -42.01
N PHE A 23 -39.04 -64.94 -42.97
CA PHE A 23 -37.58 -64.84 -43.07
C PHE A 23 -37.12 -63.40 -43.33
N TRP A 24 -37.76 -62.70 -44.27
CA TRP A 24 -37.46 -61.29 -44.57
C TRP A 24 -37.79 -60.35 -43.40
N LEU A 25 -38.91 -60.59 -42.71
CA LEU A 25 -39.31 -59.80 -41.54
C LEU A 25 -38.38 -60.04 -40.35
N GLY A 26 -38.03 -61.30 -40.07
CA GLY A 26 -37.07 -61.68 -39.03
C GLY A 26 -35.66 -61.14 -39.31
N TRP A 27 -35.21 -61.18 -40.56
CA TRP A 27 -33.96 -60.54 -40.99
C TRP A 27 -34.00 -59.03 -40.77
N ARG A 28 -35.08 -58.36 -41.16
CA ARG A 28 -35.24 -56.90 -40.99
C ARG A 28 -35.32 -56.48 -39.52
N TRP A 29 -35.96 -57.29 -38.66
CA TRP A 29 -36.02 -57.04 -37.22
C TRP A 29 -34.64 -57.20 -36.57
N ARG A 30 -33.95 -58.33 -36.83
CA ARG A 30 -32.59 -58.56 -36.31
C ARG A 30 -31.57 -57.53 -36.80
N ALA A 31 -31.72 -57.04 -38.04
CA ALA A 31 -30.90 -55.95 -38.58
C ALA A 31 -31.22 -54.59 -37.93
N GLN A 32 -32.47 -54.36 -37.48
CA GLN A 32 -32.83 -53.15 -36.73
C GLN A 32 -32.23 -53.19 -35.32
N ASP A 33 -32.26 -54.33 -34.64
CA ASP A 33 -31.69 -54.47 -33.30
C ASP A 33 -30.16 -54.42 -33.30
N ALA A 34 -29.49 -54.98 -34.33
CA ALA A 34 -28.06 -54.81 -34.53
C ALA A 34 -27.67 -53.32 -34.63
N ARG A 35 -28.43 -52.52 -35.39
CA ARG A 35 -28.20 -51.06 -35.50
C ARG A 35 -28.45 -50.32 -34.19
N LYS A 36 -29.47 -50.70 -33.40
CA LYS A 36 -29.69 -50.13 -32.05
C LYS A 36 -28.47 -50.37 -31.16
N LEU A 37 -27.96 -51.62 -31.13
CA LEU A 37 -26.78 -51.99 -30.36
C LEU A 37 -25.53 -51.23 -30.83
N GLU A 38 -25.31 -51.10 -32.14
CA GLU A 38 -24.24 -50.31 -32.73
C GLU A 38 -24.32 -48.84 -32.32
N THR A 39 -25.49 -48.19 -32.42
CA THR A 39 -25.66 -46.81 -31.95
C THR A 39 -25.46 -46.66 -30.44
N ALA A 40 -25.93 -47.61 -29.63
CA ALA A 40 -25.74 -47.58 -28.19
C ALA A 40 -24.26 -47.73 -27.80
N LEU A 41 -23.54 -48.66 -28.44
CA LEU A 41 -22.10 -48.83 -28.26
C LEU A 41 -21.33 -47.58 -28.68
N ASN A 42 -21.64 -47.00 -29.84
CA ASN A 42 -20.99 -45.76 -30.30
C ASN A 42 -21.23 -44.60 -29.32
N THR A 43 -22.47 -44.34 -28.89
CA THR A 43 -22.75 -43.29 -27.90
C THR A 43 -22.06 -43.53 -26.55
N ARG A 44 -21.82 -44.79 -26.17
CA ARG A 44 -21.06 -45.14 -24.97
C ARG A 44 -19.55 -44.92 -25.16
N ILE A 45 -19.00 -45.23 -26.33
CA ILE A 45 -17.60 -44.95 -26.68
C ILE A 45 -17.37 -43.44 -26.75
N ASP A 46 -18.29 -42.67 -27.34
CA ASP A 46 -18.25 -41.21 -27.35
C ASP A 46 -18.29 -40.63 -25.92
N ALA A 47 -19.15 -41.18 -25.05
CA ALA A 47 -19.19 -40.79 -23.64
C ALA A 47 -17.88 -41.12 -22.90
N GLU A 48 -17.40 -42.36 -22.97
CA GLU A 48 -16.16 -42.81 -22.29
C GLU A 48 -14.91 -42.10 -22.82
N THR A 49 -14.83 -41.81 -24.13
CA THR A 49 -13.73 -41.01 -24.69
C THR A 49 -13.83 -39.53 -24.33
N SER A 50 -15.04 -38.97 -24.19
CA SER A 50 -15.22 -37.58 -23.72
C SER A 50 -14.78 -37.41 -22.26
N THR A 51 -15.09 -38.37 -21.37
CA THR A 51 -14.65 -38.33 -19.96
C THR A 51 -13.15 -38.61 -19.84
N ALA A 52 -12.58 -39.46 -20.70
CA ALA A 52 -11.14 -39.64 -20.78
C ALA A 52 -10.41 -38.36 -21.25
N ARG A 53 -10.98 -37.62 -22.21
CA ARG A 53 -10.45 -36.32 -22.66
C ARG A 53 -10.52 -35.28 -21.54
N SER A 54 -11.66 -35.09 -20.87
CA SER A 54 -11.75 -34.10 -19.78
C SER A 54 -10.81 -34.44 -18.62
N ALA A 55 -10.71 -35.72 -18.25
CA ALA A 55 -9.78 -36.18 -17.23
C ALA A 55 -8.29 -36.06 -17.64
N GLN A 56 -7.99 -35.93 -18.94
CA GLN A 56 -6.66 -35.57 -19.42
C GLN A 56 -6.45 -34.04 -19.37
N GLU A 57 -7.42 -33.26 -19.84
CA GLU A 57 -7.39 -31.78 -19.78
C GLU A 57 -7.21 -31.28 -18.33
N ASP A 58 -7.88 -31.89 -17.36
CA ASP A 58 -7.71 -31.61 -15.92
C ASP A 58 -6.28 -31.93 -15.42
N ARG A 59 -5.68 -33.03 -15.89
CA ARG A 59 -4.29 -33.42 -15.53
C ARG A 59 -3.26 -32.50 -16.15
N ASP A 60 -3.46 -32.08 -17.39
CA ASP A 60 -2.57 -31.17 -18.09
C ASP A 60 -2.71 -29.73 -17.53
N ALA A 61 -3.92 -29.32 -17.13
CA ALA A 61 -4.15 -28.09 -16.37
C ALA A 61 -3.51 -28.12 -14.96
N ALA A 62 -3.50 -29.28 -14.28
CA ALA A 62 -2.77 -29.45 -13.02
C ALA A 62 -1.25 -29.31 -13.24
N ARG A 63 -0.68 -30.05 -14.21
CA ARG A 63 0.74 -29.93 -14.60
C ARG A 63 1.15 -28.50 -14.93
N MET A 64 0.31 -27.74 -15.63
CA MET A 64 0.58 -26.33 -15.93
C MET A 64 0.60 -25.45 -14.67
N LYS A 65 -0.23 -25.73 -13.66
CA LYS A 65 -0.17 -25.06 -12.35
C LYS A 65 1.11 -25.45 -11.60
N ASP A 66 1.48 -26.73 -11.58
CA ASP A 66 2.69 -27.21 -10.92
C ASP A 66 3.95 -26.57 -11.54
N HIS A 67 4.02 -26.51 -12.87
CA HIS A 67 5.09 -25.80 -13.59
C HIS A 67 5.11 -24.29 -13.29
N LEU A 68 3.94 -23.64 -13.18
CA LEU A 68 3.86 -22.23 -12.80
C LEU A 68 4.33 -22.01 -11.36
N HIS A 69 3.93 -22.86 -10.41
CA HIS A 69 4.37 -22.79 -9.02
C HIS A 69 5.89 -22.97 -8.93
N LEU A 70 6.46 -23.99 -9.59
CA LEU A 70 7.91 -24.20 -9.67
C LEU A 70 8.65 -23.00 -10.29
N ALA A 71 8.10 -22.39 -11.36
CA ALA A 71 8.69 -21.20 -11.97
C ALA A 71 8.61 -19.96 -11.07
N THR A 72 7.53 -19.80 -10.28
CA THR A 72 7.46 -18.74 -9.26
C THR A 72 8.39 -18.99 -8.08
N GLN A 73 8.58 -20.25 -7.68
CA GLN A 73 9.50 -20.61 -6.59
C GLN A 73 10.96 -20.38 -6.98
N THR A 74 11.41 -20.87 -8.14
CA THR A 74 12.81 -20.66 -8.57
C THR A 74 13.13 -19.19 -8.81
N LYS A 75 12.15 -18.40 -9.26
CA LYS A 75 12.29 -16.94 -9.29
C LYS A 75 12.43 -16.37 -7.87
N LEU A 76 11.55 -16.73 -6.94
CA LEU A 76 11.60 -16.23 -5.56
C LEU A 76 12.92 -16.59 -4.85
N GLU A 77 13.47 -17.78 -5.12
CA GLU A 77 14.78 -18.22 -4.65
C GLU A 77 15.92 -17.37 -5.26
N SER A 78 15.84 -17.02 -6.55
CA SER A 78 16.78 -16.10 -7.21
C SER A 78 16.71 -14.68 -6.64
N ASP A 79 15.50 -14.12 -6.52
CA ASP A 79 15.26 -12.78 -5.97
C ASP A 79 15.77 -12.69 -4.51
N LEU A 80 15.64 -13.77 -3.73
CA LEU A 80 16.16 -13.88 -2.35
C LEU A 80 17.69 -13.94 -2.30
N LEU A 81 18.34 -14.65 -3.23
CA LEU A 81 19.80 -14.69 -3.34
C LEU A 81 20.38 -13.31 -3.68
N GLU A 82 19.80 -12.61 -4.66
CA GLU A 82 20.19 -11.25 -5.04
C GLU A 82 20.04 -10.27 -3.87
N ALA A 83 18.90 -10.32 -3.15
CA ALA A 83 18.68 -9.51 -1.96
C ALA A 83 19.70 -9.81 -0.83
N ASN A 84 20.12 -11.06 -0.66
CA ASN A 84 21.11 -11.46 0.33
C ASN A 84 22.52 -10.96 -0.02
N ASP A 85 22.89 -10.96 -1.30
CA ASP A 85 24.17 -10.41 -1.76
C ASP A 85 24.18 -8.87 -1.77
N HIS A 86 23.03 -8.21 -2.02
CA HIS A 86 22.87 -6.78 -1.74
C HIS A 86 23.06 -6.46 -0.25
N ARG A 87 22.45 -7.23 0.67
CA ARG A 87 22.65 -7.09 2.12
C ARG A 87 24.14 -7.22 2.50
N ARG A 88 24.80 -8.28 2.03
CA ARG A 88 26.25 -8.49 2.22
C ARG A 88 27.08 -7.34 1.67
N ASN A 89 26.67 -6.73 0.55
CA ASN A 89 27.36 -5.56 0.02
C ASN A 89 27.21 -4.33 0.92
N LEU A 90 25.98 -4.03 1.36
CA LEU A 90 25.70 -2.95 2.31
C LEU A 90 26.44 -3.14 3.64
N GLU A 91 26.60 -4.37 4.12
CA GLU A 91 27.41 -4.68 5.30
C GLU A 91 28.90 -4.33 5.10
N ARG A 92 29.46 -4.57 3.91
CA ARG A 92 30.83 -4.16 3.58
C ARG A 92 30.98 -2.65 3.47
N GLU A 93 30.04 -1.95 2.84
CA GLU A 93 30.07 -0.48 2.77
C GLU A 93 29.89 0.16 4.15
N LEU A 94 29.05 -0.42 5.02
CA LEU A 94 28.87 0.04 6.40
C LEU A 94 30.17 -0.09 7.22
N ILE A 95 30.94 -1.17 7.02
CA ILE A 95 32.26 -1.34 7.64
C ILE A 95 33.25 -0.27 7.14
N ARG A 96 33.30 -0.03 5.82
CA ARG A 96 34.17 1.03 5.24
C ARG A 96 33.82 2.40 5.82
N VAL A 97 32.55 2.82 5.73
CA VAL A 97 32.08 4.12 6.25
C VAL A 97 32.34 4.25 7.76
N HIS A 98 32.26 3.14 8.52
CA HIS A 98 32.59 3.13 9.94
C HIS A 98 34.09 3.34 10.22
N ASP A 99 34.99 2.80 9.38
CA ASP A 99 36.43 3.02 9.50
C ASP A 99 36.88 4.37 8.93
N ASP A 100 36.30 4.83 7.82
CA ASP A 100 36.46 6.19 7.29
C ASP A 100 36.06 7.24 8.35
N LEU A 101 34.96 7.01 9.07
CA LEU A 101 34.51 7.88 10.16
C LEU A 101 35.48 7.87 11.36
N LYS A 102 36.18 6.76 11.63
CA LYS A 102 37.28 6.73 12.63
C LYS A 102 38.50 7.53 12.17
N ILE A 103 38.82 7.50 10.87
CA ILE A 103 39.92 8.28 10.30
C ILE A 103 39.57 9.76 10.36
N ALA A 104 38.43 10.17 9.78
CA ALA A 104 37.93 11.53 9.80
C ALA A 104 37.80 12.10 11.22
N LYS A 105 37.45 11.28 12.22
CA LYS A 105 37.50 11.68 13.64
C LYS A 105 38.92 11.96 14.12
N ARG A 106 39.88 11.05 13.91
CA ARG A 106 41.29 11.29 14.31
C ARG A 106 41.86 12.54 13.65
N ASP A 107 41.56 12.76 12.38
CA ASP A 107 42.00 13.95 11.65
C ASP A 107 41.32 15.23 12.17
N ALA A 108 40.12 15.14 12.77
CA ALA A 108 39.44 16.27 13.41
C ALA A 108 40.03 16.54 14.81
N ASP A 109 40.31 15.49 15.58
CA ASP A 109 41.00 15.57 16.87
C ASP A 109 42.41 16.18 16.69
N GLN A 110 43.19 15.72 15.70
CA GLN A 110 44.51 16.29 15.35
C GLN A 110 44.42 17.78 14.96
N ARG A 111 43.48 18.15 14.07
CA ARG A 111 43.31 19.57 13.69
C ARG A 111 42.89 20.46 14.88
N ALA A 112 42.26 19.89 15.91
CA ALA A 112 41.97 20.62 17.14
C ALA A 112 43.25 20.86 17.95
N GLU A 113 44.14 19.87 18.06
CA GLU A 113 45.46 20.02 18.68
C GLU A 113 46.31 21.05 17.91
N ASP A 114 46.44 20.91 16.59
CA ASP A 114 47.16 21.85 15.71
C ASP A 114 46.65 23.29 15.89
N ALA A 115 45.32 23.47 15.98
CA ALA A 115 44.68 24.77 16.20
C ALA A 115 44.86 25.30 17.64
N THR A 116 45.17 24.47 18.64
CA THR A 116 45.62 24.95 19.97
C THR A 116 47.08 25.38 19.96
N THR A 117 47.96 24.65 19.26
CA THR A 117 49.37 25.02 19.08
C THR A 117 49.50 26.35 18.34
N ALA A 118 48.82 26.52 17.20
CA ALA A 118 48.83 27.77 16.44
C ALA A 118 48.26 28.96 17.24
N LYS A 119 47.30 28.73 18.15
CA LYS A 119 46.82 29.78 19.07
C LYS A 119 47.86 30.14 20.14
N ALA A 120 48.62 29.17 20.64
CA ALA A 120 49.72 29.42 21.58
C ALA A 120 50.86 30.21 20.92
N GLU A 121 51.20 29.91 19.67
CA GLU A 121 52.19 30.65 18.87
C GLU A 121 51.73 32.09 18.54
N LEU A 122 50.42 32.34 18.47
CA LEU A 122 49.88 33.70 18.27
C LEU A 122 50.05 34.60 19.51
N VAL A 123 50.13 34.04 20.73
CA VAL A 123 50.27 34.82 21.98
C VAL A 123 51.53 35.70 22.02
N PRO A 124 52.76 35.20 21.76
CA PRO A 124 53.94 36.07 21.74
C PRO A 124 53.87 37.16 20.65
N VAL A 125 53.27 36.86 19.49
CA VAL A 125 53.05 37.86 18.43
C VAL A 125 52.09 38.96 18.91
N GLN A 126 50.99 38.57 19.56
CA GLN A 126 50.03 39.50 20.16
C GLN A 126 50.69 40.39 21.24
N ASN A 127 51.61 39.84 22.03
CA ASN A 127 52.36 40.57 23.05
C ASN A 127 53.35 41.58 22.43
N GLU A 128 54.09 41.20 21.38
CA GLU A 128 54.95 42.14 20.65
C GLU A 128 54.13 43.27 19.99
N VAL A 129 52.95 42.97 19.45
CA VAL A 129 52.04 44.00 18.90
C VAL A 129 51.56 44.99 19.98
N THR A 130 51.21 44.53 21.18
CA THR A 130 50.80 45.45 22.27
C THR A 130 51.97 46.29 22.79
N LYS A 131 53.16 45.69 22.90
CA LYS A 131 54.42 46.38 23.23
C LYS A 131 54.74 47.48 22.20
N LEU A 132 54.82 47.15 20.91
CA LEU A 132 55.08 48.11 19.83
C LEU A 132 54.04 49.24 19.78
N SER A 133 52.77 48.94 20.06
CA SER A 133 51.71 49.96 20.20
C SER A 133 51.96 50.92 21.36
N SER A 134 52.44 50.41 22.51
CA SER A 134 52.82 51.24 23.66
C SER A 134 54.06 52.10 23.39
N GLU A 135 55.07 51.56 22.69
CA GLU A 135 56.29 52.27 22.29
C GLU A 135 55.97 53.39 21.28
N LEU A 136 55.13 53.11 20.28
CA LEU A 136 54.61 54.11 19.34
C LEU A 136 53.84 55.22 20.07
N SER A 137 52.98 54.85 21.02
CA SER A 137 52.22 55.81 21.83
C SER A 137 53.13 56.69 22.71
N GLN A 138 54.26 56.15 23.18
CA GLN A 138 55.28 56.92 23.89
C GLN A 138 56.02 57.86 22.93
N ALA A 139 56.50 57.37 21.78
CA ALA A 139 57.17 58.18 20.77
C ALA A 139 56.29 59.34 20.26
N GLN A 140 54.97 59.16 20.18
CA GLN A 140 54.02 60.24 19.87
C GLN A 140 53.95 61.31 20.99
N ARG A 141 53.98 60.92 22.26
CA ARG A 141 54.03 61.86 23.40
C ARG A 141 55.36 62.60 23.46
N ASP A 142 56.47 61.90 23.23
CA ASP A 142 57.81 62.48 23.25
C ASP A 142 58.01 63.44 22.07
N LYS A 143 57.49 63.08 20.88
CA LYS A 143 57.38 64.00 19.73
C LYS A 143 56.57 65.25 20.11
N ALA A 144 55.37 65.09 20.68
CA ALA A 144 54.52 66.23 21.05
C ALA A 144 55.15 67.11 22.15
N ARG A 145 55.96 66.52 23.04
CA ARG A 145 56.78 67.26 24.02
C ARG A 145 57.87 68.07 23.31
N LEU A 146 58.58 67.48 22.36
CA LEU A 146 59.60 68.17 21.56
C LEU A 146 59.00 69.25 20.65
N GLU A 147 57.83 69.05 20.07
CA GLU A 147 57.12 70.08 19.28
C GLU A 147 56.72 71.28 20.16
N LYS A 148 56.31 71.05 21.42
CA LYS A 148 56.11 72.12 22.41
C LYS A 148 57.43 72.82 22.78
N GLU A 149 58.48 72.07 23.07
CA GLU A 149 59.80 72.61 23.44
C GLU A 149 60.40 73.45 22.30
N ILE A 150 60.27 73.00 21.04
CA ILE A 150 60.60 73.78 19.83
C ILE A 150 59.71 75.04 19.74
N THR A 151 58.43 74.95 20.06
CA THR A 151 57.51 76.10 20.03
C THR A 151 57.86 77.13 21.12
N GLU A 152 58.21 76.69 22.32
CA GLU A 152 58.66 77.55 23.43
C GLU A 152 60.01 78.21 23.11
N LEU A 153 60.97 77.45 22.55
CA LEU A 153 62.25 78.00 22.09
C LEU A 153 62.07 79.00 20.93
N ARG A 154 61.05 78.84 20.09
CA ARG A 154 60.68 79.75 18.99
C ARG A 154 59.84 80.96 19.46
N ALA A 155 59.13 80.83 20.58
CA ALA A 155 58.40 81.90 21.24
C ALA A 155 59.30 82.71 22.22
N ARG A 156 60.51 82.24 22.50
CA ARG A 156 61.53 82.97 23.27
C ARG A 156 61.90 84.25 22.49
N PRO A 157 61.69 85.46 23.04
CA PRO A 157 61.56 86.66 22.23
C PRO A 157 62.89 87.16 21.66
N VAL A 158 63.07 86.99 20.35
CA VAL A 158 63.77 87.96 19.51
C VAL A 158 62.72 88.88 18.91
N VAL A 159 62.86 90.19 19.11
CA VAL A 159 61.86 91.19 18.71
C VAL A 159 62.01 91.52 17.22
N VAL A 160 61.13 90.98 16.36
CA VAL A 160 60.66 91.62 15.12
C VAL A 160 59.20 91.26 14.83
N GLU A 161 58.32 92.24 15.07
CA GLU A 161 57.22 92.73 14.22
C GLU A 161 56.36 91.80 13.30
N THR A 162 55.05 92.12 13.28
CA THR A 162 54.05 91.94 12.19
C THR A 162 53.41 90.57 11.86
N ALA A 163 52.13 90.66 11.46
CA ALA A 163 51.22 89.64 10.94
C ALA A 163 50.54 90.22 9.67
N PRO A 164 49.38 89.77 9.14
CA PRO A 164 48.62 88.50 9.27
C PRO A 164 48.27 87.88 7.88
N VAL A 165 47.33 86.91 7.80
CA VAL A 165 46.12 86.88 6.90
C VAL A 165 45.54 85.46 6.67
N GLN A 166 44.26 85.34 7.06
CA GLN A 166 43.08 84.58 6.58
C GLN A 166 43.13 83.56 5.40
N THR A 167 42.06 82.72 5.36
CA THR A 167 41.38 82.05 4.20
C THR A 167 41.35 80.50 4.33
N THR A 168 40.24 79.84 4.68
CA THR A 168 39.12 79.29 3.84
C THR A 168 39.60 78.15 2.90
N VAL A 169 38.96 76.97 2.76
CA VAL A 169 37.53 76.64 2.48
C VAL A 169 37.08 75.28 3.09
N ALA A 170 35.77 75.05 3.18
CA ALA A 170 35.05 73.76 3.40
C ALA A 170 34.88 72.98 2.06
N PRO A 171 33.99 71.97 1.84
CA PRO A 171 32.95 71.29 2.66
C PRO A 171 33.18 69.76 2.83
N THR A 172 32.37 68.87 3.47
CA THR A 172 30.90 68.66 3.58
C THR A 172 30.21 68.20 2.26
N THR A 173 29.19 67.33 2.17
CA THR A 173 28.29 66.65 3.16
C THR A 173 27.62 65.37 2.55
N GLU A 174 26.68 64.77 3.31
CA GLU A 174 25.48 63.97 2.90
C GLU A 174 25.70 62.53 2.31
N THR A 175 24.90 61.47 2.56
CA THR A 175 23.57 61.16 3.17
C THR A 175 22.50 60.71 2.15
N GLU A 176 21.48 59.96 2.63
CA GLU A 176 20.24 59.51 1.94
C GLU A 176 20.44 58.28 1.01
N ALA A 177 19.84 57.07 1.16
CA ALA A 177 18.64 56.50 1.80
C ALA A 177 17.38 56.39 0.92
N SER A 178 16.92 55.15 0.62
CA SER A 178 15.52 54.80 0.26
C SER A 178 15.28 53.28 0.14
N GLU A 179 14.04 52.87 0.47
CA GLU A 179 13.34 51.60 0.13
C GLU A 179 12.09 51.99 -0.74
N PRO A 180 10.98 51.24 -1.02
CA PRO A 180 10.50 49.94 -0.49
C PRO A 180 9.80 48.96 -1.50
N ALA A 181 9.10 47.94 -0.94
CA ALA A 181 7.88 47.24 -1.44
C ALA A 181 8.01 45.98 -2.36
N PRO A 182 7.14 44.96 -2.16
CA PRO A 182 5.88 44.82 -2.95
C PRO A 182 4.65 44.23 -2.18
N VAL A 183 3.50 44.00 -2.85
CA VAL A 183 2.14 43.97 -2.22
C VAL A 183 1.11 42.93 -2.80
N THR A 184 0.34 42.24 -1.92
CA THR A 184 -1.00 41.55 -2.13
C THR A 184 -1.21 40.18 -2.88
N LYS A 185 -2.47 39.65 -2.79
CA LYS A 185 -3.08 38.32 -3.14
C LYS A 185 -4.63 38.54 -3.34
N PRO A 186 -5.61 37.58 -3.44
CA PRO A 186 -5.69 36.09 -3.59
C PRO A 186 -6.84 35.59 -4.58
N LYS A 187 -7.50 34.43 -4.30
CA LYS A 187 -9.00 34.13 -4.39
C LYS A 187 -9.65 33.16 -5.44
N ARG A 188 -9.66 31.83 -5.15
CA ARG A 188 -10.82 30.88 -4.95
C ARG A 188 -12.07 30.76 -5.89
N ALA A 189 -12.30 29.56 -6.50
CA ALA A 189 -13.60 28.85 -6.79
C ALA A 189 -13.31 27.45 -7.47
N ARG A 190 -14.08 26.33 -7.50
CA ARG A 190 -15.29 25.69 -6.88
C ARG A 190 -16.72 25.77 -7.52
N LYS A 191 -17.19 24.69 -8.19
CA LYS A 191 -18.60 24.15 -8.24
C LYS A 191 -18.70 22.71 -8.84
N THR A 192 -19.90 22.11 -8.98
CA THR A 192 -20.13 20.62 -8.90
C THR A 192 -21.27 19.98 -9.77
N PRO A 193 -21.23 18.63 -10.04
CA PRO A 193 -22.20 17.63 -10.57
C PRO A 193 -23.56 17.84 -11.29
N ALA A 194 -23.90 16.80 -12.08
CA ALA A 194 -25.24 16.34 -12.48
C ALA A 194 -25.27 14.78 -12.69
N GLU A 195 -26.42 14.12 -12.48
CA GLU A 195 -26.66 12.65 -12.58
C GLU A 195 -28.21 12.39 -12.50
N PRO A 196 -28.76 11.14 -12.48
CA PRO A 196 -28.90 10.08 -13.50
C PRO A 196 -30.37 9.81 -13.94
N LYS A 197 -30.65 8.81 -14.82
CA LYS A 197 -31.78 7.83 -14.69
C LYS A 197 -31.68 6.60 -15.65
N PRO A 198 -32.54 5.53 -15.61
CA PRO A 198 -32.04 4.15 -15.46
C PRO A 198 -32.62 3.10 -16.45
N LYS A 199 -32.35 1.81 -16.20
CA LYS A 199 -33.21 0.64 -16.56
C LYS A 199 -32.87 -0.61 -15.72
N ALA A 200 -33.78 -1.59 -15.67
CA ALA A 200 -33.80 -2.70 -14.71
C ALA A 200 -33.60 -4.11 -15.37
N PRO A 201 -33.91 -5.27 -14.75
CA PRO A 201 -32.87 -6.21 -14.32
C PRO A 201 -32.81 -7.55 -15.09
N LYS A 202 -31.76 -8.34 -14.81
CA LYS A 202 -31.54 -9.74 -15.25
C LYS A 202 -30.85 -10.52 -14.13
N GLU A 203 -31.60 -11.25 -13.30
CA GLU A 203 -31.07 -11.75 -12.01
C GLU A 203 -30.71 -13.24 -11.98
N THR A 204 -31.37 -14.11 -12.76
CA THR A 204 -31.25 -15.58 -12.63
C THR A 204 -29.90 -16.20 -13.05
N LYS A 205 -28.99 -15.44 -13.69
CA LYS A 205 -27.61 -15.89 -14.00
C LYS A 205 -26.53 -15.20 -13.15
N LYS A 206 -26.91 -14.36 -12.20
CA LYS A 206 -25.98 -13.52 -11.41
C LYS A 206 -25.45 -14.25 -10.17
N SER A 207 -26.29 -15.06 -9.52
CA SER A 207 -26.02 -15.62 -8.19
C SER A 207 -24.84 -16.59 -8.13
N SER A 208 -24.60 -17.40 -9.17
CA SER A 208 -23.47 -18.34 -9.18
C SER A 208 -22.13 -17.64 -9.37
N LYS A 209 -22.07 -16.61 -10.22
CA LYS A 209 -20.86 -15.78 -10.36
C LYS A 209 -20.58 -15.00 -9.07
N ALA A 210 -21.63 -14.44 -8.45
CA ALA A 210 -21.53 -13.67 -7.22
C ALA A 210 -20.82 -14.44 -6.08
N VAL A 211 -21.17 -15.71 -5.86
CA VAL A 211 -20.52 -16.56 -4.85
C VAL A 211 -19.03 -16.76 -5.15
N VAL A 212 -18.65 -16.96 -6.43
CA VAL A 212 -17.24 -17.09 -6.85
C VAL A 212 -16.48 -15.78 -6.65
N ASP A 213 -17.08 -14.64 -6.99
CA ASP A 213 -16.46 -13.31 -6.81
C ASP A 213 -16.22 -13.01 -5.30
N ALA A 214 -17.13 -13.42 -4.41
CA ALA A 214 -16.97 -13.27 -2.96
C ALA A 214 -15.96 -14.25 -2.35
N GLN A 215 -15.94 -15.52 -2.77
CA GLN A 215 -14.94 -16.51 -2.33
C GLN A 215 -13.52 -16.11 -2.79
N THR A 216 -13.39 -15.56 -4.01
CA THR A 216 -12.14 -14.97 -4.51
C THR A 216 -11.69 -13.79 -3.64
N THR A 217 -12.65 -12.98 -3.14
CA THR A 217 -12.36 -11.88 -2.22
C THR A 217 -11.86 -12.39 -0.87
N LEU A 218 -12.46 -13.43 -0.28
CA LEU A 218 -11.97 -14.05 0.95
C LEU A 218 -10.56 -14.62 0.81
N ALA A 219 -10.28 -15.39 -0.24
CA ALA A 219 -8.95 -15.96 -0.49
C ALA A 219 -7.86 -14.88 -0.68
N ARG A 220 -8.24 -13.74 -1.28
CA ARG A 220 -7.36 -12.56 -1.33
C ARG A 220 -7.13 -11.96 0.05
N LEU A 221 -8.18 -11.73 0.85
CA LEU A 221 -8.04 -11.20 2.21
C LEU A 221 -7.19 -12.10 3.09
N GLU A 222 -7.30 -13.43 2.95
CA GLU A 222 -6.44 -14.40 3.64
C GLU A 222 -4.97 -14.27 3.22
N THR A 223 -4.70 -14.07 1.93
CA THR A 223 -3.34 -13.83 1.40
C THR A 223 -2.76 -12.51 1.90
N ASP A 224 -3.53 -11.42 1.79
CA ASP A 224 -3.14 -10.07 2.23
C ASP A 224 -2.94 -10.04 3.77
N LEU A 225 -3.78 -10.73 4.54
CA LEU A 225 -3.66 -10.88 6.00
C LEU A 225 -2.40 -11.64 6.41
N ASN A 226 -2.08 -12.76 5.76
CA ASN A 226 -0.86 -13.52 6.03
C ASN A 226 0.41 -12.69 5.75
N ALA A 227 0.38 -11.88 4.68
CA ALA A 227 1.46 -10.94 4.38
C ALA A 227 1.58 -9.83 5.46
N LYS A 228 0.46 -9.23 5.90
CA LYS A 228 0.48 -8.23 6.98
C LYS A 228 0.90 -8.81 8.33
N GLN A 229 0.50 -10.03 8.66
CA GLN A 229 0.93 -10.71 9.89
C GLN A 229 2.43 -10.99 9.88
N THR A 230 2.99 -11.36 8.72
CA THR A 230 4.45 -11.54 8.55
C THR A 230 5.21 -10.24 8.79
N LEU A 231 4.72 -9.12 8.23
CA LEU A 231 5.29 -7.79 8.48
C LEU A 231 5.16 -7.36 9.95
N LEU A 232 4.00 -7.57 10.59
CA LEU A 232 3.80 -7.28 12.01
C LEU A 232 4.78 -8.07 12.90
N ASN A 233 5.06 -9.33 12.56
CA ASN A 233 6.03 -10.14 13.28
C ASN A 233 7.47 -9.62 13.09
N ALA A 234 7.83 -9.20 11.87
CA ALA A 234 9.16 -8.62 11.59
C ALA A 234 9.40 -7.31 12.34
N VAL A 235 8.46 -6.36 12.27
CA VAL A 235 8.60 -5.05 12.96
C VAL A 235 8.59 -5.20 14.48
N LYS A 236 7.92 -6.23 15.03
CA LYS A 236 8.05 -6.61 16.45
C LYS A 236 9.45 -7.11 16.80
N GLN A 237 10.12 -7.87 15.94
CA GLN A 237 11.52 -8.26 16.19
C GLN A 237 12.45 -7.04 16.16
N GLU A 238 12.25 -6.10 15.23
CA GLU A 238 13.00 -4.83 15.24
C GLU A 238 12.75 -4.04 16.55
N GLN A 239 11.50 -3.97 17.02
CA GLN A 239 11.16 -3.35 18.31
C GLN A 239 11.92 -4.01 19.47
N GLU A 240 11.92 -5.34 19.56
CA GLU A 240 12.67 -6.08 20.58
C GLU A 240 14.19 -5.83 20.49
N GLU A 241 14.76 -5.78 19.29
CA GLU A 241 16.18 -5.47 19.10
C GLU A 241 16.52 -4.05 19.57
N TRP A 242 15.68 -3.06 19.29
CA TRP A 242 15.84 -1.71 19.82
C TRP A 242 15.68 -1.65 21.33
N GLN A 243 14.77 -2.42 21.94
CA GLN A 243 14.66 -2.54 23.41
C GLN A 243 15.93 -3.13 24.02
N ARG A 244 16.45 -4.24 23.47
CA ARG A 244 17.72 -4.87 23.89
C ARG A 244 18.90 -3.90 23.75
N ARG A 245 18.93 -3.10 22.66
CA ARG A 245 19.98 -2.10 22.43
C ARG A 245 19.89 -0.90 23.39
N VAL A 246 18.68 -0.42 23.70
CA VAL A 246 18.46 0.62 24.73
C VAL A 246 18.86 0.12 26.12
N ALA A 247 18.54 -1.14 26.47
CA ALA A 247 18.92 -1.74 27.75
C ALA A 247 20.45 -1.82 27.91
N THR A 248 21.16 -2.40 26.93
CA THR A 248 22.63 -2.53 26.97
C THR A 248 23.37 -1.19 26.90
N LEU A 249 22.77 -0.15 26.32
CA LEU A 249 23.32 1.22 26.36
C LEU A 249 23.12 1.89 27.73
N ARG A 250 21.98 1.65 28.42
CA ARG A 250 21.76 2.12 29.81
C ARG A 250 22.75 1.46 30.77
N GLU A 251 22.92 0.14 30.68
CA GLU A 251 23.86 -0.63 31.50
C GLU A 251 25.31 -0.13 31.37
N LYS A 252 25.76 0.14 30.15
CA LYS A 252 27.16 0.55 29.87
C LYS A 252 27.49 1.98 30.28
N GLY A 253 26.49 2.84 30.49
CA GLY A 253 26.61 4.20 31.04
C GLY A 253 27.47 5.24 30.29
N LYS A 254 28.27 4.82 29.30
CA LYS A 254 29.33 5.62 28.66
C LYS A 254 28.92 6.45 27.45
N ASP A 255 27.71 6.26 26.91
CA ASP A 255 27.25 6.95 25.69
C ASP A 255 25.81 7.47 25.82
N PRO A 256 25.61 8.71 26.31
CA PRO A 256 24.28 9.33 26.39
C PRO A 256 23.73 9.70 25.01
N ALA A 257 24.59 9.93 24.00
CA ALA A 257 24.16 10.33 22.66
C ALA A 257 23.60 9.11 21.89
N GLY A 258 24.32 7.99 21.88
CA GLY A 258 23.86 6.72 21.33
C GLY A 258 22.63 6.19 22.06
N LEU A 259 22.52 6.37 23.39
CA LEU A 259 21.31 6.05 24.14
C LEU A 259 20.11 6.90 23.67
N GLY A 260 20.29 8.21 23.48
CA GLY A 260 19.25 9.10 22.97
C GLY A 260 18.82 8.80 21.53
N LEU A 261 19.75 8.34 20.68
CA LEU A 261 19.43 7.86 19.34
C LEU A 261 18.66 6.52 19.37
N ALA A 262 19.11 5.55 20.17
CA ALA A 262 18.44 4.25 20.29
C ALA A 262 17.01 4.38 20.85
N GLN A 263 16.76 5.32 21.77
CA GLN A 263 15.40 5.61 22.26
C GLN A 263 14.50 6.21 21.17
N LYS A 264 15.02 7.04 20.26
CA LYS A 264 14.26 7.55 19.10
C LYS A 264 13.94 6.44 18.10
N SER A 265 14.89 5.53 17.85
CA SER A 265 14.64 4.35 17.00
C SER A 265 13.60 3.41 17.61
N LEU A 266 13.64 3.20 18.93
CA LEU A 266 12.64 2.41 19.64
C LEU A 266 11.23 3.02 19.52
N ALA A 267 11.08 4.32 19.80
CA ALA A 267 9.81 5.02 19.67
C ALA A 267 9.25 4.99 18.22
N ARG A 268 10.15 4.94 17.22
CA ARG A 268 9.76 4.71 15.82
C ARG A 268 9.28 3.28 15.60
N ALA A 269 10.02 2.26 16.04
CA ALA A 269 9.61 0.87 15.92
C ALA A 269 8.26 0.61 16.64
N GLU A 270 8.01 1.24 17.78
CA GLU A 270 6.73 1.22 18.49
C GLU A 270 5.58 1.81 17.65
N SER A 271 5.82 2.93 16.95
CA SER A 271 4.86 3.49 15.98
C SER A 271 4.63 2.55 14.79
N ASP A 272 5.70 1.97 14.24
CA ASP A 272 5.63 1.08 13.07
C ASP A 272 4.93 -0.25 13.42
N VAL A 273 5.11 -0.79 14.64
CA VAL A 273 4.30 -1.92 15.18
C VAL A 273 2.83 -1.54 15.29
N SER A 274 2.49 -0.33 15.78
CA SER A 274 1.10 0.12 15.88
C SER A 274 0.43 0.21 14.50
N VAL A 275 1.11 0.78 13.50
CA VAL A 275 0.60 0.85 12.12
C VAL A 275 0.41 -0.55 11.52
N ALA A 276 1.35 -1.47 11.73
CA ALA A 276 1.23 -2.85 11.27
C ALA A 276 0.09 -3.62 11.98
N ALA A 277 -0.10 -3.41 13.29
CA ALA A 277 -1.17 -4.04 14.06
C ALA A 277 -2.55 -3.56 13.61
N ASN A 278 -2.72 -2.25 13.41
CA ASN A 278 -3.97 -1.69 12.90
C ASN A 278 -4.30 -2.24 11.49
N ALA A 279 -3.31 -2.38 10.61
CA ALA A 279 -3.50 -2.95 9.28
C ALA A 279 -3.88 -4.45 9.31
N VAL A 280 -3.40 -5.22 10.29
CA VAL A 280 -3.83 -6.61 10.52
C VAL A 280 -5.28 -6.65 11.01
N ALA A 281 -5.64 -5.84 12.01
CA ALA A 281 -7.00 -5.78 12.56
C ALA A 281 -8.04 -5.39 11.49
N HIS A 282 -7.71 -4.44 10.62
CA HIS A 282 -8.54 -4.01 9.47
C HIS A 282 -8.92 -5.20 8.57
N LEU A 283 -7.92 -6.00 8.16
CA LEU A 283 -8.13 -7.16 7.28
C LEU A 283 -8.83 -8.32 8.00
N GLN A 284 -8.55 -8.53 9.30
CA GLN A 284 -9.29 -9.49 10.12
C GLN A 284 -10.77 -9.11 10.23
N HIS A 285 -11.09 -7.83 10.36
CA HIS A 285 -12.48 -7.38 10.42
C HIS A 285 -13.19 -7.49 9.08
N GLN A 286 -12.54 -7.08 7.97
CA GLN A 286 -13.07 -7.31 6.61
C GLN A 286 -13.36 -8.80 6.34
N GLN A 287 -12.45 -9.70 6.74
CA GLN A 287 -12.65 -11.15 6.62
C GLN A 287 -13.82 -11.65 7.48
N THR A 288 -13.95 -11.15 8.71
CA THR A 288 -14.99 -11.58 9.67
C THR A 288 -16.38 -11.10 9.23
N ALA A 289 -16.50 -9.81 8.88
CA ALA A 289 -17.73 -9.22 8.37
C ALA A 289 -18.23 -9.92 7.09
N LEU A 290 -17.33 -10.21 6.14
CA LEU A 290 -17.66 -10.91 4.89
C LEU A 290 -18.03 -12.38 5.11
N ARG A 291 -17.39 -13.11 6.04
CA ARG A 291 -17.82 -14.47 6.39
C ARG A 291 -19.21 -14.47 7.05
N HIS A 292 -19.44 -13.56 7.99
CA HIS A 292 -20.71 -13.44 8.70
C HIS A 292 -21.87 -13.05 7.77
N SER A 293 -21.67 -12.13 6.83
CA SER A 293 -22.71 -11.78 5.85
C SER A 293 -23.04 -12.93 4.89
N LEU A 294 -22.04 -13.73 4.49
CA LEU A 294 -22.26 -14.93 3.66
C LEU A 294 -22.95 -16.06 4.43
N GLU A 295 -22.68 -16.23 5.72
CA GLU A 295 -23.39 -17.17 6.60
C GLU A 295 -24.85 -16.73 6.80
N GLN A 296 -25.08 -15.46 7.12
CA GLN A 296 -26.44 -14.89 7.22
C GLN A 296 -27.22 -15.05 5.90
N ALA A 297 -26.59 -14.83 4.75
CA ALA A 297 -27.19 -15.00 3.43
C ALA A 297 -27.79 -16.39 3.21
N ALA A 298 -27.23 -17.43 3.81
CA ALA A 298 -27.73 -18.81 3.69
C ALA A 298 -29.06 -19.04 4.42
N THR A 299 -29.49 -18.12 5.30
CA THR A 299 -30.77 -18.18 6.02
C THR A 299 -31.85 -17.27 5.43
N ILE A 300 -31.50 -16.39 4.49
CA ILE A 300 -32.40 -15.40 3.89
C ILE A 300 -33.12 -15.99 2.67
N THR A 301 -34.45 -16.06 2.72
CA THR A 301 -35.31 -16.60 1.65
C THR A 301 -35.84 -15.54 0.67
N GLN A 302 -35.82 -14.27 1.05
CA GLN A 302 -36.30 -13.13 0.25
C GLN A 302 -35.31 -11.96 0.36
N ASP A 303 -34.95 -11.37 -0.79
CA ASP A 303 -34.08 -10.19 -0.85
C ASP A 303 -34.90 -8.90 -0.62
N ASP A 304 -34.37 -7.98 0.18
CA ASP A 304 -34.90 -6.62 0.30
C ASP A 304 -34.41 -5.73 -0.85
N ASP A 305 -35.21 -4.71 -1.22
CA ASP A 305 -34.70 -3.66 -2.11
C ASP A 305 -33.82 -2.66 -1.34
N LEU A 306 -32.55 -3.02 -1.21
CA LEU A 306 -31.52 -2.19 -0.57
C LEU A 306 -31.39 -0.79 -1.20
N THR A 307 -31.91 -0.54 -2.42
CA THR A 307 -31.90 0.80 -3.02
C THR A 307 -32.86 1.80 -2.36
N GLN A 308 -33.69 1.35 -1.41
CA GLN A 308 -34.44 2.22 -0.50
C GLN A 308 -33.51 2.98 0.48
N ILE A 309 -32.32 2.45 0.80
CA ILE A 309 -31.34 3.16 1.62
C ILE A 309 -30.61 4.21 0.78
N LYS A 310 -30.72 5.47 1.19
CA LYS A 310 -30.07 6.61 0.53
C LYS A 310 -28.56 6.39 0.43
N GLY A 311 -28.05 6.39 -0.80
CA GLY A 311 -26.63 6.17 -1.11
C GLY A 311 -26.35 4.81 -1.74
N ILE A 312 -27.20 3.81 -1.51
CA ILE A 312 -27.19 2.54 -2.24
C ILE A 312 -27.90 2.75 -3.58
N LYS A 313 -27.19 2.47 -4.68
CA LYS A 313 -27.73 2.43 -6.05
C LYS A 313 -27.65 1.01 -6.58
N ALA A 314 -28.28 0.71 -7.72
CA ALA A 314 -28.29 -0.63 -8.32
C ALA A 314 -26.90 -1.32 -8.38
N VAL A 315 -25.84 -0.58 -8.70
CA VAL A 315 -24.44 -1.11 -8.70
C VAL A 315 -23.97 -1.49 -7.30
N LEU A 316 -24.24 -0.66 -6.28
CA LEU A 316 -23.90 -0.96 -4.89
C LEU A 316 -24.78 -2.09 -4.33
N LYS A 317 -26.07 -2.17 -4.71
CA LYS A 317 -26.92 -3.33 -4.40
C LYS A 317 -26.30 -4.60 -4.99
N ASP A 318 -25.92 -4.58 -6.26
CA ASP A 318 -25.28 -5.72 -6.92
C ASP A 318 -24.00 -6.17 -6.20
N GLN A 319 -23.14 -5.25 -5.76
CA GLN A 319 -21.93 -5.56 -5.00
C GLN A 319 -22.23 -6.07 -3.57
N LEU A 320 -23.23 -5.52 -2.90
CA LEU A 320 -23.68 -5.99 -1.58
C LEU A 320 -24.25 -7.42 -1.66
N HIS A 321 -25.07 -7.72 -2.67
CA HIS A 321 -25.60 -9.07 -2.90
C HIS A 321 -24.50 -10.07 -3.30
N VAL A 322 -23.39 -9.61 -3.90
CA VAL A 322 -22.17 -10.42 -4.09
C VAL A 322 -21.57 -10.81 -2.73
N PHE A 323 -21.42 -9.86 -1.81
CA PHE A 323 -20.92 -10.10 -0.46
C PHE A 323 -21.95 -10.71 0.52
N GLY A 324 -23.07 -11.26 0.04
CA GLY A 324 -24.10 -11.89 0.88
C GLY A 324 -25.01 -10.92 1.65
N VAL A 325 -24.89 -9.62 1.42
CA VAL A 325 -25.75 -8.60 2.04
C VAL A 325 -27.00 -8.44 1.18
N ARG A 326 -28.12 -8.94 1.69
CA ARG A 326 -29.41 -9.14 0.98
C ARG A 326 -30.63 -8.57 1.72
N SER A 327 -30.56 -8.38 3.04
CA SER A 327 -31.67 -7.81 3.82
C SER A 327 -31.31 -6.55 4.59
N PHE A 328 -32.32 -5.74 4.91
CA PHE A 328 -32.16 -4.61 5.83
C PHE A 328 -31.71 -5.06 7.22
N GLN A 329 -32.13 -6.26 7.67
CA GLN A 329 -31.76 -6.79 8.99
C GLN A 329 -30.24 -6.96 9.15
N GLN A 330 -29.53 -7.35 8.09
CA GLN A 330 -28.06 -7.45 8.13
C GLN A 330 -27.42 -6.07 8.32
N ILE A 331 -27.83 -5.08 7.51
CA ILE A 331 -27.30 -3.71 7.55
C ILE A 331 -27.67 -3.00 8.87
N ALA A 332 -28.86 -3.28 9.42
CA ALA A 332 -29.34 -2.74 10.69
C ALA A 332 -28.59 -3.31 11.92
N ALA A 333 -27.92 -4.45 11.76
CA ALA A 333 -27.14 -5.13 12.79
C ALA A 333 -25.62 -4.87 12.69
N TRP A 334 -25.16 -4.10 11.69
CA TRP A 334 -23.75 -3.74 11.54
C TRP A 334 -23.25 -2.87 12.70
N SER A 335 -22.10 -3.26 13.24
CA SER A 335 -21.29 -2.42 14.12
C SER A 335 -20.62 -1.27 13.35
N ASP A 336 -20.04 -0.33 14.09
CA ASP A 336 -19.30 0.78 13.51
C ASP A 336 -18.05 0.30 12.73
N ASP A 337 -17.48 -0.85 13.12
CA ASP A 337 -16.37 -1.53 12.45
C ASP A 337 -16.83 -2.25 11.17
N ASP A 338 -18.02 -2.89 11.18
CA ASP A 338 -18.62 -3.52 9.98
C ASP A 338 -18.91 -2.47 8.90
N VAL A 339 -19.39 -1.29 9.32
CA VAL A 339 -19.60 -0.14 8.44
C VAL A 339 -18.30 0.31 7.77
N GLU A 340 -17.16 0.26 8.46
CA GLU A 340 -15.86 0.55 7.85
C GLU A 340 -15.42 -0.59 6.90
N ALA A 341 -15.46 -1.84 7.35
CA ALA A 341 -15.09 -3.01 6.52
C ALA A 341 -15.87 -3.08 5.20
N PHE A 342 -17.20 -2.95 5.22
CA PHE A 342 -17.98 -2.93 3.99
C PHE A 342 -17.74 -1.67 3.14
N SER A 343 -17.43 -0.53 3.76
CA SER A 343 -17.02 0.68 3.00
C SER A 343 -15.70 0.46 2.24
N GLU A 344 -14.78 -0.36 2.76
CA GLU A 344 -13.53 -0.71 2.10
C GLU A 344 -13.68 -1.82 1.04
N LEU A 345 -14.42 -2.88 1.35
CA LEU A 345 -14.72 -3.96 0.39
C LEU A 345 -15.45 -3.43 -0.86
N LEU A 346 -16.23 -2.35 -0.71
CA LEU A 346 -16.87 -1.62 -1.80
C LEU A 346 -15.99 -0.52 -2.44
N ALA A 347 -14.78 -0.28 -1.92
CA ALA A 347 -13.85 0.78 -2.30
C ALA A 347 -14.41 2.22 -2.20
N PHE A 348 -15.35 2.45 -1.27
CA PHE A 348 -15.99 3.76 -1.02
C PHE A 348 -16.00 4.10 0.49
N LYS A 349 -14.82 4.42 1.04
CA LYS A 349 -14.65 4.87 2.44
C LYS A 349 -15.64 5.97 2.83
N ASP A 350 -16.03 5.95 4.11
CA ASP A 350 -17.00 6.84 4.77
C ASP A 350 -18.44 6.86 4.23
N ARG A 351 -18.75 6.25 3.08
CA ARG A 351 -20.08 6.39 2.47
C ARG A 351 -21.20 5.85 3.38
N ALA A 352 -21.07 4.63 3.88
CA ALA A 352 -22.12 3.99 4.68
C ALA A 352 -22.37 4.72 6.01
N LYS A 353 -21.31 5.30 6.60
CA LYS A 353 -21.37 6.10 7.83
C LYS A 353 -21.98 7.49 7.58
N ARG A 354 -21.48 8.23 6.59
CA ARG A 354 -21.97 9.57 6.21
C ARG A 354 -23.42 9.56 5.73
N ASP A 355 -23.81 8.53 4.98
CA ASP A 355 -25.17 8.37 4.48
C ASP A 355 -26.07 7.59 5.48
N GLU A 356 -25.65 7.37 6.75
CA GLU A 356 -26.44 6.76 7.84
C GLU A 356 -27.14 5.42 7.47
N TRP A 357 -26.45 4.48 6.81
CA TRP A 357 -27.10 3.26 6.28
C TRP A 357 -27.75 2.36 7.34
N VAL A 358 -27.06 2.13 8.47
CA VAL A 358 -27.53 1.26 9.58
C VAL A 358 -28.86 1.76 10.15
N LYS A 359 -28.94 3.08 10.42
CA LYS A 359 -30.12 3.77 10.94
C LYS A 359 -31.28 3.75 9.94
N GLN A 360 -31.03 4.00 8.65
CA GLN A 360 -32.07 3.86 7.62
C GLN A 360 -32.58 2.42 7.49
N ALA A 361 -31.71 1.41 7.63
CA ALA A 361 -32.14 0.02 7.65
C ALA A 361 -33.05 -0.28 8.85
N GLN A 362 -32.72 0.23 10.05
CA GLN A 362 -33.56 0.12 11.25
C GLN A 362 -34.92 0.83 11.08
N GLU A 363 -34.95 2.02 10.47
CA GLU A 363 -36.18 2.74 10.12
C GLU A 363 -37.05 1.95 9.11
N LEU A 364 -36.43 1.32 8.11
CA LEU A 364 -37.13 0.51 7.09
C LEU A 364 -37.73 -0.78 7.69
N ILE A 365 -37.00 -1.50 8.54
CA ILE A 365 -37.52 -2.66 9.28
C ILE A 365 -38.71 -2.25 10.14
N SER A 366 -38.58 -1.15 10.90
CA SER A 366 -39.64 -0.62 11.78
C SER A 366 -40.90 -0.18 11.00
N LYS A 367 -40.75 0.13 9.71
CA LYS A 367 -41.83 0.51 8.80
C LYS A 367 -42.42 -0.66 8.02
N ALA A 368 -41.81 -1.84 8.07
CA ALA A 368 -42.21 -3.05 7.33
C ALA A 368 -42.92 -4.18 8.14
N PRO A 369 -43.64 -3.96 9.27
CA PRO A 369 -44.30 -5.03 10.04
C PRO A 369 -45.60 -5.53 9.36
N GLY A 370 -45.52 -5.93 8.10
CA GLY A 370 -46.66 -6.27 7.25
C GLY A 370 -46.39 -7.27 6.10
N GLN A 371 -45.21 -7.89 6.05
CA GLN A 371 -44.92 -9.03 5.16
C GLN A 371 -44.59 -10.30 5.98
N THR A 372 -45.57 -10.76 6.76
CA THR A 372 -45.55 -12.10 7.35
C THR A 372 -46.53 -13.00 6.59
N ASN A 373 -46.00 -13.96 5.84
CA ASN A 373 -46.62 -15.16 5.25
C ASN A 373 -48.13 -15.13 4.92
N SER A 374 -48.45 -15.29 3.63
CA SER A 374 -49.73 -15.77 3.10
C SER A 374 -49.47 -16.86 2.06
#